data_AF-A0A0E4G9T8-F1
#
_entry.id   AF-A0A0E4G9T8-F1
#
_cell.length_a   1.000
_cell.length_b   1.000
_cell.length_c   1.000
_cell.angle_alpha   90.00
_cell.angle_beta   90.00
_cell.angle_gamma   90.00
#
_symmetry.space_group_name_H-M   'P 1'
#
loop_
_entity.id
_entity.type
_entity.pdbx_description
1 polymer ?
#
loop_
_entity_poly.entity_id
_entity_poly.type
_entity_poly.pdbx_seq_one_letter_code
_entity_poly.pdbx_strand_id
1 'polypeptide(L)'
;MFKCRFLAGCSLKKEAAKKELFSPLDKATVQQAGLELRQAYQVLSEVEDPDMVDYAVFTVQAAEKRYGYLVRRLKEQEKQAVSVHCVRGDT
;
A
#
# COMPACT_ATOMS: atom_id res chain seq x y z
N MET A 1 8.70 -27.30 30.56
CA MET A 1 7.44 -27.14 29.80
C MET A 1 7.09 -25.65 29.77
N PHE A 2 7.53 -24.93 28.74
CA PHE A 2 7.22 -23.50 28.60
C PHE A 2 5.98 -23.34 27.71
N LYS A 3 4.81 -23.12 28.33
CA LYS A 3 3.58 -22.74 27.65
C LYS A 3 3.63 -21.23 27.35
N CYS A 4 4.40 -20.83 26.35
CA CYS A 4 4.23 -19.52 25.72
C CYS A 4 3.07 -19.61 24.73
N ARG A 5 1.88 -19.25 25.21
CA ARG A 5 0.69 -19.03 24.38
C ARG A 5 0.81 -17.63 23.77
N PHE A 6 1.85 -17.45 22.96
CA PHE A 6 2.22 -16.22 22.29
C PHE A 6 1.32 -16.06 21.05
N LEU A 7 0.58 -14.95 21.02
CA LEU A 7 -0.02 -14.30 19.85
C LEU A 7 -1.08 -15.08 19.05
N ALA A 8 -2.27 -15.23 19.64
CA ALA A 8 -3.50 -15.21 18.86
C ALA A 8 -4.02 -13.77 18.82
N GLY A 9 -3.63 -12.99 17.80
CA GLY A 9 -4.14 -11.64 17.66
C GLY A 9 -3.52 -10.71 16.63
N CYS A 10 -2.80 -11.20 15.61
CA CYS A 10 -2.53 -10.38 14.44
C CYS A 10 -3.83 -10.31 13.62
N SER A 11 -4.66 -9.34 13.96
CA SER A 11 -5.94 -9.07 13.32
C SER A 11 -5.66 -8.55 11.91
N LEU A 12 -5.53 -9.47 10.95
CA LEU A 12 -5.82 -9.20 9.55
C LEU A 12 -7.31 -8.89 9.46
N LYS A 13 -7.67 -7.65 9.80
CA LYS A 13 -8.96 -7.07 9.48
C LYS A 13 -9.05 -7.04 7.96
N LYS A 14 -9.72 -8.07 7.43
CA LYS A 14 -10.33 -8.08 6.12
C LYS A 14 -11.06 -6.76 5.91
N GLU A 15 -10.53 -5.97 4.99
CA GLU A 15 -11.26 -5.30 3.91
C GLU A 15 -12.78 -5.26 4.11
N ALA A 16 -13.23 -4.19 4.77
CA ALA A 16 -14.53 -3.60 4.46
C ALA A 16 -14.31 -2.63 3.30
N ALA A 17 -14.30 -3.16 2.09
CA ALA A 17 -14.51 -2.39 0.89
C ALA A 17 -15.91 -1.78 0.90
N LYS A 18 -15.99 -0.48 0.57
CA LYS A 18 -17.09 0.32 0.01
C LYS A 18 -17.51 1.51 0.89
N LYS A 19 -17.45 2.71 0.29
CA LYS A 19 -17.77 4.06 0.80
C LYS A 19 -16.80 4.49 1.90
N GLU A 20 -15.95 5.49 1.78
CA GLU A 20 -15.98 6.83 1.17
C GLU A 20 -14.50 7.05 0.74
N LEU A 21 -14.05 7.93 -0.15
CA LEU A 21 -14.40 9.28 -0.50
C LEU A 21 -13.50 9.56 -1.70
N PHE A 22 -13.99 10.24 -2.72
CA PHE A 22 -13.20 10.70 -3.85
C PHE A 22 -12.29 11.86 -3.39
N SER A 23 -11.42 11.62 -2.40
CA SER A 23 -10.42 12.59 -2.00
C SER A 23 -9.27 12.52 -3.01
N PRO A 24 -8.70 13.67 -3.41
CA PRO A 24 -7.45 13.71 -4.14
C PRO A 24 -6.44 12.79 -3.44
N LEU A 25 -5.74 11.97 -4.23
CA LEU A 25 -4.75 11.07 -3.67
C LEU A 25 -3.51 11.92 -3.37
N ASP A 26 -3.19 12.05 -2.08
CA ASP A 26 -2.06 12.87 -1.66
C ASP A 26 -0.73 12.20 -2.00
N LYS A 27 0.22 12.99 -2.50
CA LYS A 27 1.61 12.56 -2.75
C LYS A 27 2.24 11.95 -1.49
N ALA A 28 1.88 12.45 -0.31
CA ALA A 28 2.33 11.92 0.98
C ALA A 28 1.92 10.45 1.19
N THR A 29 0.71 10.06 0.79
CA THR A 29 0.24 8.67 0.90
C THR A 29 1.05 7.73 0.01
N VAL A 30 1.43 8.17 -1.19
CA VAL A 30 2.29 7.40 -2.11
C VAL A 30 3.69 7.24 -1.54
N GLN A 31 4.25 8.31 -0.97
CA GLN A 31 5.56 8.26 -0.30
C GLN A 31 5.56 7.30 0.88
N GLN A 32 4.52 7.34 1.71
CA GLN A 32 4.38 6.43 2.84
C GLN A 32 4.31 4.97 2.39
N ALA A 33 3.52 4.67 1.36
CA ALA A 33 3.47 3.32 0.78
C ALA A 33 4.84 2.85 0.24
N GLY A 34 5.66 3.77 -0.30
CA GLY A 34 7.02 3.44 -0.74
C GLY A 34 8.01 3.22 0.42
N LEU A 35 7.80 3.88 1.57
CA LEU A 35 8.55 3.61 2.79
C LEU A 35 8.18 2.23 3.36
N GLU A 36 6.89 1.92 3.45
CA GLU A 36 6.40 0.61 3.88
C GLU A 36 6.95 -0.52 3.00
N LEU A 37 7.00 -0.33 1.68
CA LEU A 37 7.59 -1.30 0.77
C LEU A 37 9.07 -1.54 1.06
N ARG A 38 9.85 -0.47 1.27
CA ARG A 38 11.27 -0.59 1.64
C ARG A 38 11.46 -1.32 2.97
N GLN A 39 10.60 -1.03 3.95
CA GLN A 39 10.63 -1.72 5.25
C GLN A 39 10.31 -3.21 5.09
N ALA A 40 9.33 -3.58 4.26
CA ALA A 40 9.02 -4.99 4.00
C ALA A 40 10.22 -5.73 3.37
N TYR A 41 10.94 -5.07 2.45
CA TYR A 41 12.17 -5.61 1.89
C TYR A 41 13.29 -5.79 2.92
N GLN A 42 13.44 -4.83 3.85
CA GLN A 42 14.39 -4.94 4.95
C GLN A 42 14.05 -6.14 5.85
N VAL A 43 12.77 -6.29 6.23
CA VAL A 43 12.32 -7.45 7.02
C VAL A 43 12.63 -8.76 6.30
N LEU A 44 12.38 -8.86 4.99
CA LEU A 44 12.73 -10.04 4.21
C LEU A 44 14.23 -10.33 4.21
N SER A 45 15.08 -9.31 4.19
CA SER A 45 16.53 -9.48 4.22
C SER A 45 17.09 -9.89 5.59
N GLU A 46 16.39 -9.54 6.67
CA GLU A 46 16.78 -9.82 8.05
C GLU A 46 16.15 -11.11 8.59
N VAL A 47 15.25 -11.75 7.83
CA VAL A 47 14.64 -13.03 8.23
C VAL A 47 15.70 -14.14 8.25
N GLU A 48 15.97 -14.65 9.44
CA GLU A 48 16.85 -15.80 9.67
C GLU A 48 16.07 -17.13 9.70
N ASP A 49 14.77 -17.06 10.05
CA ASP A 49 13.91 -18.24 10.16
C ASP A 49 13.35 -18.64 8.79
N PRO A 50 13.71 -19.82 8.26
CA PRO A 50 13.25 -20.28 6.95
C PRO A 50 11.73 -20.39 6.85
N ASP A 51 11.02 -20.67 7.95
CA ASP A 51 9.56 -20.80 7.95
C ASP A 51 8.85 -19.43 7.87
N MET A 52 9.58 -18.34 8.18
CA MET A 52 9.08 -16.97 8.13
C MET A 52 9.34 -16.28 6.79
N VAL A 53 10.15 -16.88 5.91
CA VAL A 53 10.49 -16.33 4.59
C VAL A 53 9.21 -16.14 3.75
N ASP A 54 8.33 -17.13 3.74
CA ASP A 54 7.07 -17.07 2.98
C ASP A 54 6.19 -15.90 3.43
N TYR A 55 6.13 -15.66 4.74
CA TYR A 55 5.41 -14.51 5.31
C TYR A 55 6.03 -13.18 4.88
N ALA A 56 7.36 -13.07 4.91
CA ALA A 56 8.06 -11.86 4.50
C ALA A 56 7.90 -11.60 2.99
N VAL A 57 7.97 -12.64 2.15
CA VAL A 57 7.71 -12.55 0.71
C VAL A 57 6.28 -12.10 0.43
N PHE A 58 5.29 -12.69 1.12
CA PHE A 58 3.89 -12.26 1.00
C PHE A 58 3.71 -10.79 1.37
N THR A 59 4.37 -10.34 2.44
CA THR A 59 4.31 -8.96 2.92
C THR A 59 4.88 -7.98 1.89
N VAL A 60 6.02 -8.30 1.29
CA VAL A 60 6.60 -7.51 0.19
C VAL A 60 5.64 -7.41 -0.98
N GLN A 61 5.10 -8.54 -1.46
CA GLN A 61 4.18 -8.55 -2.61
C GLN A 61 2.90 -7.74 -2.34
N ALA A 62 2.37 -7.77 -1.12
CA ALA A 62 1.22 -6.97 -0.72
C ALA A 62 1.56 -5.47 -0.75
N ALA A 63 2.71 -5.08 -0.22
CA ALA A 63 3.18 -3.70 -0.24
C ALA A 63 3.44 -3.19 -1.67
N GLU A 64 3.98 -4.03 -2.56
CA GLU A 64 4.20 -3.70 -3.97
C GLU A 64 2.89 -3.41 -4.71
N LYS A 65 1.90 -4.30 -4.53
CA LYS A 65 0.57 -4.12 -5.12
C LYS A 65 -0.07 -2.82 -4.63
N ARG A 66 0.04 -2.51 -3.34
CA ARG A 66 -0.47 -1.27 -2.75
C ARG A 66 0.22 -0.05 -3.35
N TYR A 67 1.55 0.00 -3.34
CA TYR A 67 2.31 1.11 -3.90
C TYR A 67 2.01 1.31 -5.40
N GLY A 68 2.04 0.23 -6.18
CA GLY A 68 1.76 0.27 -7.62
C GLY A 68 0.36 0.78 -7.94
N TYR A 69 -0.65 0.37 -7.17
CA TYR A 69 -2.01 0.90 -7.32
C TYR A 69 -2.08 2.40 -7.06
N LEU A 70 -1.45 2.89 -5.98
CA LEU A 70 -1.46 4.31 -5.63
C LEU A 70 -0.75 5.16 -6.70
N VAL A 71 0.38 4.69 -7.24
CA VAL A 71 1.08 5.38 -8.33
C VAL A 71 0.22 5.46 -9.59
N ARG A 72 -0.48 4.39 -9.94
CA ARG A 72 -1.40 4.39 -11.11
C ARG A 72 -2.53 5.39 -10.91
N ARG A 73 -3.16 5.40 -9.74
CA ARG A 73 -4.21 6.36 -9.39
C ARG A 73 -3.74 7.81 -9.42
N LEU A 74 -2.54 8.10 -8.92
CA LEU A 74 -1.99 9.46 -8.94
C LEU A 74 -1.81 9.95 -10.39
N LYS A 75 -1.28 9.09 -11.27
CA LYS A 75 -1.14 9.40 -12.70
C LYS A 75 -2.48 9.59 -13.40
N GLU A 76 -3.50 8.82 -13.03
CA GLU A 76 -4.86 8.99 -13.56
C GLU A 76 -5.47 10.33 -13.14
N GLN A 77 -5.27 10.75 -11.89
CA GLN A 77 -5.71 12.05 -11.40
C GLN A 77 -4.99 13.21 -12.11
N GLU A 78 -3.67 13.11 -12.31
CA GLU A 78 -2.90 14.11 -13.06
C GLU A 78 -3.40 14.24 -14.50
N LYS A 79 -3.66 13.12 -15.19
CA LYS A 79 -4.25 13.13 -16.55
C LYS A 79 -5.64 13.74 -16.58
N GLN A 80 -6.50 13.43 -15.61
CA GLN A 80 -7.84 13.99 -15.52
C GLN A 80 -7.82 15.50 -15.23
N ALA A 81 -6.95 15.95 -14.34
CA ALA A 81 -6.76 17.38 -14.05
C ALA A 81 -6.33 18.17 -15.29
N VAL A 82 -5.48 17.60 -16.14
CA VAL A 82 -5.07 18.23 -17.42
C VAL A 82 -6.23 18.26 -18.42
N SER A 83 -7.08 17.23 -18.50
CA SER A 83 -8.24 17.23 -19.41
C SER A 83 -9.37 18.19 -19.02
N VAL A 84 -9.53 18.47 -17.72
CA VAL A 84 -10.61 19.37 -17.22
C VAL A 84 -10.25 20.85 -17.39
N HIS A 85 -8.97 21.19 -17.60
CA HIS A 85 -8.53 22.56 -17.86
C HIS A 85 -8.89 23.07 -19.28
N CYS A 86 -9.41 22.24 -20.18
CA CYS A 86 -9.73 22.67 -21.55
C CYS A 86 -11.16 23.19 -21.77
N VAL A 87 -11.96 23.46 -20.72
CA VAL A 87 -13.32 24.03 -20.88
C VAL A 87 -13.48 25.31 -20.06
N ARG A 88 -12.75 26.36 -20.41
CA ARG A 88 -13.12 27.75 -20.11
C ARG A 88 -12.23 28.73 -20.87
N GLY A 89 -12.63 29.03 -22.09
CA GLY A 89 -12.03 30.09 -22.88
C GLY A 89 -12.22 29.88 -24.36
N ASP A 90 -13.45 30.04 -24.84
CA ASP A 90 -13.71 30.48 -26.21
C ASP A 90 -15.05 31.22 -26.23
N THR A 91 -14.95 32.53 -26.48
CA THR A 91 -15.99 33.57 -26.68
C THR A 91 -16.85 34.01 -25.50
#